data_AF-A0AAI9XI32-F1
#
_entry.id   AF-A0AAI9XI32-F1
#
_cell.length_a   1.000
_cell.length_b   1.000
_cell.length_c   1.000
_cell.angle_alpha   90.00
_cell.angle_beta   90.00
_cell.angle_gamma   90.00
#
_symmetry.space_group_name_H-M   'P 1'
#
loop_
_entity.id
_entity.type
_entity.pdbx_description
1 polymer ?
#
loop_
_entity_poly.entity_id
_entity_poly.type
_entity_poly.pdbx_seq_one_letter_code
_entity_poly.pdbx_strand_id
1 'polypeptide(L)'
;MHTSVDARGPDARSFNPDRWLKPKAKSLEQYQVAFSKGARMCLGQNIAPAEITCVLTLLFRKYAVTLACDFRPPRKFNVFTLEFEAPGVPIYFTPGP
;
A
#
# COMPACT_ATOMS: atom_id res chain seq x y z
N MET A 1 -5.34 -3.67 -14.60
CA MET A 1 -5.86 -4.51 -13.48
C MET A 1 -5.93 -3.77 -12.15
N HIS A 2 -4.83 -3.26 -11.59
CA HIS A 2 -4.85 -2.61 -10.26
C HIS A 2 -5.78 -1.40 -10.14
N THR A 3 -5.93 -0.64 -11.23
CA THR A 3 -6.78 0.57 -11.31
C THR A 3 -7.98 0.38 -12.24
N SER A 4 -8.25 -0.85 -12.70
CA SER A 4 -9.38 -1.15 -13.59
C SER A 4 -10.68 -1.14 -12.79
N VAL A 5 -11.65 -0.39 -13.28
CA VAL A 5 -12.98 -0.26 -12.66
C VAL A 5 -13.77 -1.56 -12.82
N ASP A 6 -13.60 -2.28 -13.93
CA ASP A 6 -14.29 -3.56 -14.17
C ASP A 6 -13.86 -4.64 -13.17
N ALA A 7 -12.56 -4.67 -12.83
CA ALA A 7 -12.01 -5.67 -11.92
C ALA A 7 -12.16 -5.29 -10.43
N ARG A 8 -12.07 -3.99 -10.09
CA ARG A 8 -12.01 -3.54 -8.70
C ARG A 8 -13.22 -2.75 -8.23
N GLY A 9 -14.14 -2.39 -9.11
CA GLY A 9 -15.33 -1.59 -8.83
C GLY A 9 -15.12 -0.09 -9.05
N PRO A 10 -16.17 0.73 -8.85
CA PRO A 10 -16.17 2.17 -9.16
C PRO A 10 -15.08 2.97 -8.43
N ASP A 11 -14.71 2.54 -7.23
CA ASP A 11 -13.71 3.17 -6.38
C ASP A 11 -12.30 2.55 -6.55
N ALA A 12 -12.02 1.94 -7.71
CA ALA A 12 -10.73 1.30 -8.02
C ALA A 12 -9.50 2.21 -7.88
N ARG A 13 -9.70 3.54 -7.99
CA ARG A 13 -8.64 4.56 -7.88
C ARG A 13 -8.56 5.18 -6.49
N SER A 14 -9.44 4.79 -5.57
CA SER A 14 -9.49 5.29 -4.20
C SER A 14 -8.78 4.32 -3.25
N PHE A 15 -8.12 4.86 -2.23
CA PHE A 15 -7.58 4.05 -1.14
C PHE A 15 -8.73 3.57 -0.24
N ASN A 16 -9.17 2.33 -0.44
CA ASN A 16 -10.24 1.70 0.33
C ASN A 16 -9.78 0.33 0.89
N PRO A 17 -9.25 0.27 2.12
CA PRO A 17 -8.80 -0.97 2.73
C PRO A 17 -9.96 -1.93 3.04
N ASP A 18 -11.15 -1.43 3.36
CA ASP A 18 -12.33 -2.24 3.70
C ASP A 18 -12.78 -3.16 2.57
N ARG A 19 -12.36 -2.88 1.34
CA ARG A 19 -12.57 -3.77 0.18
C ARG A 19 -12.14 -5.21 0.47
N TRP A 20 -11.07 -5.39 1.23
CA TRP A 20 -10.48 -6.69 1.53
C TRP A 20 -11.16 -7.42 2.70
N LEU A 21 -12.04 -6.74 3.44
CA LEU A 21 -12.83 -7.31 4.54
C LEU A 21 -14.21 -7.81 4.08
N LYS A 22 -14.62 -7.48 2.86
CA LYS A 22 -15.93 -7.86 2.31
C LYS A 22 -15.93 -9.32 1.82
N PRO A 23 -17.09 -10.01 1.80
CA PRO A 23 -17.19 -11.39 1.32
C PRO A 23 -16.66 -11.61 -0.11
N LYS A 24 -16.74 -10.58 -0.98
CA LYS A 24 -16.26 -10.64 -2.36
C LYS A 24 -14.74 -10.49 -2.50
N ALA A 25 -13.99 -10.23 -1.43
CA ALA A 25 -12.54 -9.98 -1.47
C ALA A 25 -11.76 -11.14 -2.10
N LYS A 26 -12.15 -12.38 -1.84
CA LYS A 26 -11.48 -13.57 -2.39
C LYS A 26 -11.46 -13.58 -3.93
N SER A 27 -12.51 -13.06 -4.57
CA SER A 27 -12.56 -12.95 -6.03
C SER A 27 -11.56 -11.94 -6.61
N LEU A 28 -11.07 -11.01 -5.78
CA LEU A 28 -10.10 -9.99 -6.15
C LEU A 28 -8.64 -10.47 -6.05
N GLU A 29 -8.39 -11.56 -5.32
CA GLU A 29 -7.04 -12.13 -5.15
C GLU A 29 -6.39 -12.48 -6.49
N GLN A 30 -7.18 -12.92 -7.47
CA GLN A 30 -6.66 -13.22 -8.80
C GLN A 30 -6.07 -12.00 -9.52
N TYR A 31 -6.55 -10.80 -9.18
CA TYR A 31 -6.11 -9.50 -9.71
C TYR A 31 -5.09 -8.80 -8.79
N GLN A 32 -4.62 -9.49 -7.75
CA GLN A 32 -3.56 -9.06 -6.86
C GLN A 32 -2.23 -9.60 -7.40
N VAL A 33 -1.46 -8.74 -8.05
CA VAL A 33 -0.15 -9.09 -8.65
C VAL A 33 0.98 -8.17 -8.20
N ALA A 34 0.87 -7.56 -7.01
CA ALA A 34 1.93 -6.66 -6.51
C ALA A 34 3.25 -7.38 -6.23
N PHE A 35 3.21 -8.69 -6.02
CA PHE A 35 4.38 -9.55 -5.87
C PHE A 35 4.62 -10.44 -7.10
N SER A 36 4.10 -10.03 -8.27
CA SER A 36 4.01 -10.88 -9.48
C SER A 36 3.18 -12.15 -9.22
N LYS A 37 3.15 -13.08 -10.17
CA LYS A 37 2.43 -14.37 -10.06
C LYS A 37 3.09 -15.43 -10.95
N GLY A 38 3.04 -16.70 -10.54
CA GLY A 38 3.61 -17.82 -11.30
C GLY A 38 5.07 -18.10 -10.96
N ALA A 39 5.81 -18.76 -11.87
CA ALA A 39 7.17 -19.28 -11.61
C ALA A 39 8.23 -18.21 -11.27
N ARG A 40 7.93 -16.94 -11.55
CA ARG A 40 8.80 -15.77 -11.29
C ARG A 40 8.17 -14.79 -10.30
N MET A 41 7.28 -15.27 -9.43
CA MET A 41 6.74 -14.48 -8.32
C MET A 41 7.83 -14.11 -7.31
N CYS A 42 7.59 -13.06 -6.53
CA CYS A 42 8.51 -12.62 -5.49
C CYS A 42 8.73 -13.76 -4.49
N LEU A 43 9.99 -14.19 -4.32
CA LEU A 43 10.37 -15.20 -3.35
C LEU A 43 10.03 -14.78 -1.91
N GLY A 44 10.03 -13.47 -1.64
CA GLY A 44 9.69 -12.89 -0.34
C GLY A 44 8.20 -12.72 -0.07
N GLN A 45 7.29 -13.10 -0.98
CA GLN A 45 5.85 -12.84 -0.82
C GLN A 45 5.24 -13.47 0.45
N ASN A 46 5.82 -14.56 0.95
CA ASN A 46 5.32 -15.19 2.18
C ASN A 46 5.84 -14.51 3.45
N ILE A 47 6.96 -13.80 3.38
CA ILE A 47 7.61 -13.14 4.53
C ILE A 47 7.21 -11.66 4.60
N ALA A 48 7.13 -10.99 3.46
CA ALA A 48 6.83 -9.56 3.37
C ALA A 48 5.54 -9.16 4.13
N PRO A 49 4.42 -9.90 4.09
CA PRO A 49 3.22 -9.55 4.86
C PRO A 49 3.46 -9.55 6.37
N ALA A 50 4.28 -10.48 6.88
CA ALA A 50 4.64 -10.52 8.30
C ALA A 50 5.49 -9.30 8.67
N GLU A 51 6.52 -8.98 7.88
CA GLU A 51 7.37 -7.80 8.10
C GLU A 51 6.58 -6.50 8.05
N ILE A 52 5.75 -6.32 7.01
CA ILE A 52 4.88 -5.14 6.85
C ILE A 52 3.96 -5.00 8.07
N THR A 53 3.35 -6.10 8.52
CA THR A 53 2.46 -6.09 9.68
C THR A 53 3.22 -5.70 10.95
N CYS A 54 4.40 -6.25 11.18
CA CYS A 54 5.24 -5.93 12.33
C CYS A 54 5.67 -4.45 12.35
N VAL A 55 6.14 -3.93 11.21
CA VAL A 55 6.56 -2.53 11.08
C VAL A 55 5.38 -1.58 11.28
N LEU A 56 4.25 -1.82 10.62
CA LEU A 56 3.05 -0.98 10.78
C LEU A 56 2.53 -1.00 12.21
N THR A 57 2.50 -2.17 12.85
CA THR A 57 2.11 -2.30 14.27
C THR A 57 3.04 -1.51 15.17
N LEU A 58 4.36 -1.60 14.94
CA LEU A 58 5.34 -0.84 15.72
C LEU A 58 5.16 0.67 15.53
N LEU A 59 4.97 1.12 14.29
CA LEU A 59 4.78 2.52 13.96
C LEU A 59 3.55 3.09 14.67
N PHE A 60 2.39 2.45 14.50
CA PHE A 60 1.15 2.93 15.12
C PHE A 60 1.12 2.81 16.64
N ARG A 61 1.87 1.87 17.22
CA ARG A 61 1.95 1.72 18.68
C ARG A 61 2.89 2.75 19.33
N LYS A 62 3.95 3.16 18.65
CA LYS A 62 5.00 4.01 19.23
C LYS A 62 4.96 5.46 18.77
N TYR A 63 4.31 5.76 17.66
CA TYR A 63 4.36 7.08 17.04
C TYR A 63 2.99 7.54 16.56
N ALA A 64 2.72 8.83 16.72
CA ALA A 64 1.72 9.50 15.91
C ALA A 64 2.39 9.95 14.59
N VAL A 65 1.79 9.57 13.47
CA VAL A 65 2.31 9.81 12.12
C VAL A 65 1.47 10.91 11.48
N THR A 66 2.11 12.02 11.10
CA THR A 66 1.43 13.17 10.49
C THR A 66 2.09 13.59 9.18
N LEU A 67 1.29 14.13 8.26
CA LEU A 67 1.77 14.70 7.00
C LEU A 67 2.16 16.16 7.21
N ALA A 68 3.03 16.68 6.34
CA ALA A 68 3.31 18.12 6.30
C ALA A 68 2.04 18.94 6.06
N CYS A 69 1.98 20.13 6.66
CA CYS A 69 0.82 21.04 6.54
C CYS A 69 0.52 21.42 5.08
N ASP A 70 1.54 21.45 4.23
CA ASP A 70 1.49 21.77 2.81
C ASP A 70 1.59 20.52 1.92
N PHE A 71 1.26 19.34 2.45
CA PHE A 71 1.40 18.07 1.74
C PHE A 71 0.74 18.11 0.36
N ARG A 72 1.56 17.89 -0.67
CA ARG A 72 1.13 17.63 -2.04
C ARG A 72 1.62 16.24 -2.42
N PRO A 73 0.76 15.36 -2.95
CA PRO A 73 1.18 14.04 -3.41
C PRO A 73 2.30 14.19 -4.47
N PRO A 74 3.52 13.69 -4.21
CA PRO A 74 4.61 13.77 -5.18
C PRO A 74 4.30 12.88 -6.38
N ARG A 75 4.81 13.27 -7.55
CA ARG A 75 4.67 12.45 -8.75
C ARG A 75 5.47 11.16 -8.57
N LYS A 76 4.83 10.04 -8.87
CA LYS A 76 5.49 8.74 -8.98
C LYS A 76 6.21 8.69 -10.31
N PHE A 77 7.53 8.52 -10.31
CA PHE A 77 8.28 8.30 -11.55
C PHE A 77 8.57 6.81 -11.78
N ASN A 78 8.59 5.99 -10.73
CA ASN A 78 8.73 4.54 -10.84
C ASN A 78 7.62 3.81 -10.07
N VAL A 79 6.78 3.08 -10.80
CA VAL A 79 5.67 2.30 -10.22
C VAL A 79 6.14 0.94 -9.71
N PHE A 80 7.28 0.43 -10.20
CA PHE A 80 7.85 -0.86 -9.83
C PHE A 80 8.61 -0.79 -8.51
N THR A 81 9.45 0.23 -8.32
CA THR A 81 10.21 0.42 -7.06
C THR A 81 9.53 1.37 -6.07
N LEU A 82 8.36 1.92 -6.43
CA LEU A 82 7.60 2.88 -5.62
C LEU A 82 8.35 4.18 -5.33
N GLU A 83 9.24 4.59 -6.24
CA GLU A 83 9.99 5.84 -6.10
C GLU A 83 9.17 7.07 -6.50
N PHE A 84 9.36 8.13 -5.71
CA PHE A 84 8.73 9.43 -5.87
C PHE A 84 9.79 10.48 -6.20
N GLU A 85 9.40 11.50 -6.94
CA GLU A 85 10.26 12.66 -7.18
C GLU A 85 10.63 13.36 -5.86
N ALA A 86 11.83 13.92 -5.80
CA ALA A 86 12.29 14.71 -4.66
C ALA A 86 11.31 15.87 -4.38
N PRO A 87 10.98 16.16 -3.11
CA PRO A 87 11.57 15.63 -1.86
C PRO A 87 10.95 14.32 -1.36
N GLY A 88 10.06 13.68 -2.13
CA GLY A 88 9.30 12.51 -1.69
C GLY A 88 8.07 12.89 -0.88
N VAL A 89 7.68 12.02 0.07
CA VAL A 89 6.53 12.24 0.96
C VAL A 89 7.04 12.66 2.34
N PRO A 90 7.01 13.96 2.69
CA PRO A 90 7.43 14.40 4.01
C PRO A 90 6.45 13.89 5.08
N ILE A 91 6.97 13.14 6.05
CA ILE A 91 6.22 12.53 7.15
C ILE A 91 6.90 12.89 8.48
N TYR A 92 6.11 13.31 9.45
CA TYR A 92 6.57 13.61 10.81
C TYR A 92 6.12 12.53 11.78
N PHE A 93 7.06 12.07 12.60
CA PHE A 93 6.82 11.09 13.66
C PHE A 93 6.99 11.78 15.01
N THR A 94 5.94 11.82 15.80
CA THR A 94 6.02 12.24 17.21
C THR A 94 5.82 11.02 18.11
N PRO A 95 6.46 10.93 19.28
CA PRO A 95 6.18 9.85 20.23
C PRO A 95 4.67 9.73 20.48
N GLY A 96 4.15 8.51 20.41
CA GLY A 96 2.76 8.22 20.78
C GLY A 96 2.54 8.46 22.28
N PRO A 97 1.29 8.70 22.71
CA PRO A 97 0.94 8.79 24.12
C PRO A 97 1.27 7.50 24.90
#